data_AF-A0A523GFG3-F1
#
_entry.id   AF-A0A523GFG3-F1
#
_cell.length_a   1.000
_cell.length_b   1.000
_cell.length_c   1.000
_cell.angle_alpha   90.00
_cell.angle_beta   90.00
_cell.angle_gamma   90.00
#
_symmetry.space_group_name_H-M   'P 1'
#
loop_
_entity.id
_entity.type
_entity.pdbx_description
1 polymer ?
#
loop_
_entity_poly.entity_id
_entity_poly.type
_entity_poly.pdbx_seq_one_letter_code
_entity_poly.pdbx_strand_id
1 'polypeptide(L)'
;MGLGNKFLREPLLHFLLIGAALFAVYYITRDKSYSDKSKDIIVISSSDINRLAYFFEKTWRRPPNDKELRGIVDDYLEEEVLYREALRLGLD
;
A
#
# COMPACT_ATOMS: atom_id res chain seq x y z
N MET A 1 49.57 -13.59 18.86
CA MET A 1 49.46 -13.25 17.42
C MET A 1 49.27 -14.53 16.63
N GLY A 2 48.29 -14.75 15.78
CA GLY A 2 47.05 -14.04 15.49
C GLY A 2 46.08 -15.08 14.89
N LEU A 3 44.92 -15.23 15.51
CA LEU A 3 43.84 -16.09 15.00
C LEU A 3 42.73 -15.29 14.28
N GLY A 4 42.82 -13.95 14.29
CA GLY A 4 41.81 -13.06 13.70
C GLY A 4 41.77 -13.05 12.17
N ASN A 5 42.86 -13.41 11.49
CA ASN A 5 42.94 -13.27 10.02
C ASN A 5 42.44 -14.47 9.22
N LYS A 6 42.02 -15.56 9.88
CA LYS A 6 41.46 -16.73 9.18
C LYS A 6 39.96 -16.57 8.91
N PHE A 7 39.22 -15.96 9.84
CA PHE A 7 37.81 -15.60 9.66
C PHE A 7 37.59 -14.63 8.49
N LEU A 8 38.55 -13.73 8.20
CA LEU A 8 38.47 -12.82 7.04
C LEU A 8 38.80 -13.46 5.68
N ARG A 9 39.15 -14.76 5.62
CA ARG A 9 39.46 -15.46 4.37
C ARG A 9 38.42 -16.51 3.99
N GLU A 10 37.37 -16.68 4.78
CA GLU A 10 36.31 -17.62 4.45
C GLU A 10 35.31 -16.97 3.50
N PRO A 11 35.14 -17.50 2.27
CA PRO A 11 34.22 -16.92 1.28
C PRO A 11 32.78 -16.85 1.80
N LEU A 12 32.42 -17.72 2.75
CA LEU A 12 31.11 -17.78 3.38
C LEU A 12 30.83 -16.55 4.27
N LEU A 13 31.85 -16.04 4.98
CA LEU A 13 31.71 -14.84 5.81
C LEU A 13 31.55 -13.57 4.98
N HIS A 14 32.22 -13.49 3.83
CA HIS A 14 32.00 -12.39 2.88
C HIS A 14 30.57 -12.42 2.33
N PHE A 15 30.09 -13.60 1.93
CA PHE A 15 28.71 -13.76 1.47
C PHE A 15 27.70 -13.33 2.54
N LEU A 16 27.91 -13.77 3.79
CA LEU A 16 27.07 -13.40 4.92
C LEU A 16 27.08 -11.88 5.18
N LEU A 17 28.26 -11.26 5.18
CA LEU A 17 28.41 -9.81 5.39
C LEU A 17 27.76 -9.00 4.28
N ILE A 18 27.94 -9.41 3.02
CA ILE A 18 27.31 -8.76 1.87
C ILE A 18 25.80 -8.90 1.95
N GLY A 19 25.29 -10.11 2.26
CA GLY A 19 23.86 -10.35 2.47
C GLY A 19 23.30 -9.47 3.60
N ALA A 20 23.97 -9.45 4.76
CA ALA A 20 23.58 -8.62 5.89
C ALA A 20 23.58 -7.13 5.56
N ALA A 21 24.59 -6.65 4.82
CA ALA A 21 24.66 -5.27 4.36
C ALA A 21 23.52 -4.92 3.40
N LEU A 22 23.20 -5.81 2.44
CA LEU A 22 22.07 -5.63 1.52
C LEU A 22 20.73 -5.57 2.26
N PHE A 23 20.50 -6.48 3.21
CA PHE A 23 19.28 -6.48 4.04
C PHE A 23 19.20 -5.23 4.94
N ALA A 24 20.33 -4.77 5.48
CA ALA A 24 20.38 -3.54 6.28
C ALA A 24 20.02 -2.31 5.43
N VAL A 25 20.60 -2.18 4.23
CA VAL A 25 20.25 -1.11 3.28
C VAL A 25 18.77 -1.18 2.93
N TYR A 26 18.27 -2.36 2.55
CA TYR A 26 16.86 -2.58 2.23
C TYR A 26 15.93 -2.18 3.39
N TYR A 27 16.28 -2.53 4.62
CA TYR A 27 15.47 -2.19 5.79
C TYR A 27 15.42 -0.68 6.05
N ILE A 28 16.52 0.03 5.78
CA ILE A 28 16.62 1.49 5.97
C ILE A 28 15.93 2.25 4.81
N THR A 29 16.00 1.74 3.58
CA THR A 29 15.38 2.37 2.40
C THR A 29 13.93 1.96 2.18
N ARG A 30 13.46 0.88 2.83
CA ARG A 30 12.06 0.50 2.83
C ARG A 30 11.22 1.63 3.39
N ASP A 31 10.31 2.13 2.57
CA ASP A 31 9.29 3.05 3.02
C ASP A 31 8.45 2.41 4.14
N LYS A 32 8.33 3.10 5.28
CA LYS A 32 7.52 2.63 6.43
C LYS A 32 6.02 2.52 6.11
N SER A 33 5.63 2.89 4.90
CA SER A 33 4.28 2.75 4.33
C SER A 33 3.67 1.35 4.53
N TYR A 34 4.51 0.32 4.62
CA TYR A 34 4.08 -1.09 4.70
C TYR A 34 3.53 -1.58 6.05
N SER A 35 3.65 -0.82 7.14
CA SER A 35 3.33 -1.34 8.50
C SER A 35 2.47 -0.41 9.34
N ASP A 36 1.74 0.50 8.73
CA ASP A 36 0.78 1.32 9.46
C ASP A 36 -0.64 0.75 9.29
N LYS A 37 -1.12 0.01 10.29
CA LYS A 37 -2.49 -0.53 10.32
C LYS A 37 -3.55 0.56 10.20
N SER A 38 -3.21 1.83 10.46
CA SER A 38 -4.13 2.95 10.23
C SER A 38 -4.41 3.23 8.74
N LYS A 39 -3.56 2.74 7.81
CA LYS A 39 -3.80 2.82 6.36
C LYS A 39 -4.89 1.87 5.84
N ASP A 40 -5.28 0.86 6.63
CA ASP A 40 -6.33 -0.09 6.26
C ASP A 40 -7.74 0.50 6.45
N ILE A 41 -7.87 1.68 7.05
CA ILE A 41 -9.16 2.37 7.19
C ILE A 41 -9.42 3.21 5.94
N ILE A 42 -10.53 2.94 5.27
CA ILE A 42 -11.06 3.75 4.18
C ILE A 42 -12.19 4.60 4.77
N VAL A 43 -12.05 5.92 4.72
CA VAL A 43 -13.06 6.87 5.21
C VAL A 43 -13.75 7.47 4.00
N ILE A 44 -15.01 7.12 3.79
CA ILE A 44 -15.87 7.72 2.77
C ILE A 44 -16.56 8.92 3.41
N SER A 45 -16.24 10.12 2.94
CA SER A 45 -16.82 11.35 3.45
C SER A 45 -18.20 11.61 2.84
N SER A 46 -19.00 12.45 3.52
CA SER A 46 -20.27 12.92 2.95
C SER A 46 -20.08 13.72 1.66
N SER A 47 -18.93 14.37 1.46
CA SER A 47 -18.58 14.99 0.17
C SER A 47 -18.40 13.97 -0.96
N ASP A 48 -17.82 12.79 -0.67
CA ASP A 48 -17.64 11.73 -1.66
C ASP A 48 -19.00 11.16 -2.08
N ILE A 49 -19.87 10.90 -1.10
CA ILE A 49 -21.24 10.45 -1.34
C ILE A 49 -22.01 11.47 -2.21
N ASN A 50 -21.91 12.77 -1.89
CA ASN A 50 -22.56 13.82 -2.68
C ASN A 50 -22.01 13.90 -4.11
N ARG A 51 -20.69 13.71 -4.29
CA ARG A 51 -20.05 13.66 -5.60
C ARG A 51 -20.55 12.46 -6.42
N LEU A 52 -20.60 11.26 -5.82
CA LEU A 52 -21.11 10.06 -6.47
C LEU A 52 -22.58 10.24 -6.88
N ALA A 53 -23.42 10.77 -5.99
CA ALA A 53 -24.81 11.08 -6.29
C ALA A 53 -24.94 12.12 -7.42
N TYR A 54 -24.10 13.16 -7.44
CA TYR A 54 -24.08 14.17 -8.50
C TYR A 54 -23.74 13.57 -9.87
N PHE A 55 -22.74 12.67 -9.95
CA PHE A 55 -22.40 11.99 -11.19
C PHE A 55 -23.51 11.06 -11.67
N PHE A 56 -24.17 10.36 -10.75
CA PHE A 56 -25.35 9.56 -11.05
C PHE A 56 -26.45 10.44 -11.66
N GLU A 57 -26.78 11.56 -11.00
CA GLU A 57 -27.81 12.47 -11.48
C GLU A 57 -27.48 13.07 -12.85
N LYS A 58 -26.22 13.43 -13.11
CA LYS A 58 -25.78 13.91 -14.41
C LYS A 58 -26.01 12.88 -15.53
N THR A 59 -25.85 11.60 -15.22
CA THR A 59 -25.96 10.50 -16.18
C THR A 59 -27.41 10.08 -16.40
N TRP A 60 -28.16 9.92 -15.31
CA TRP A 60 -29.52 9.35 -15.32
C TRP A 60 -30.63 10.41 -15.29
N ARG A 61 -30.26 11.69 -15.13
CA ARG A 61 -31.16 12.86 -15.01
C ARG A 61 -32.19 12.74 -13.88
N ARG A 62 -31.82 12.00 -12.82
CA ARG A 62 -32.59 11.83 -11.58
C ARG A 62 -31.65 11.48 -10.44
N PRO A 63 -32.02 11.76 -9.17
CA PRO A 63 -31.24 11.29 -8.03
C PRO A 63 -31.27 9.74 -7.93
N PRO A 64 -30.20 9.14 -7.38
CA PRO A 64 -30.20 7.71 -7.05
C PRO A 64 -31.18 7.43 -5.90
N ASN A 65 -31.79 6.25 -5.93
CA ASN A 65 -32.47 5.74 -4.73
C ASN A 65 -31.46 5.14 -3.74
N ASP A 66 -31.89 4.82 -2.52
CA ASP A 66 -30.99 4.31 -1.48
C ASP A 66 -30.21 3.04 -1.86
N LYS A 67 -30.81 2.14 -2.65
CA LYS A 67 -30.12 0.91 -3.10
C LYS A 67 -29.08 1.22 -4.16
N GLU A 68 -29.40 2.10 -5.10
CA GLU A 68 -28.47 2.55 -6.13
C GLU A 68 -27.31 3.33 -5.53
N LEU A 69 -27.60 4.23 -4.58
CA LEU A 69 -26.59 5.01 -3.87
C LEU A 69 -25.63 4.11 -3.09
N ARG A 70 -26.15 3.07 -2.42
CA ARG A 70 -25.29 2.06 -1.79
C ARG A 70 -24.42 1.33 -2.81
N GLY A 71 -25.00 0.88 -3.93
CA GLY A 71 -24.25 0.19 -4.97
C GLY A 71 -23.07 1.00 -5.51
N ILE A 72 -23.29 2.27 -5.88
CA ILE A 72 -22.19 3.12 -6.39
C ILE A 72 -21.15 3.45 -5.31
N VAL A 73 -21.54 3.47 -4.03
CA VAL A 73 -20.60 3.65 -2.91
C VAL A 73 -19.77 2.38 -2.69
N ASP A 74 -20.39 1.22 -2.81
CA ASP A 74 -19.72 -0.09 -2.71
C ASP A 74 -18.71 -0.26 -3.87
N ASP A 75 -19.10 0.09 -5.10
CA ASP A 75 -18.21 0.06 -6.26
C ASP A 75 -17.00 1.00 -6.05
N TYR A 76 -17.24 2.22 -5.56
CA TYR A 76 -16.17 3.18 -5.25
C TYR A 76 -15.24 2.68 -4.12
N LEU A 77 -15.79 2.00 -3.11
CA LEU A 77 -15.00 1.40 -2.04
C LEU A 77 -14.08 0.30 -2.59
N GLU A 78 -14.57 -0.54 -3.50
CA GLU A 78 -13.76 -1.59 -4.13
C GLU A 78 -12.61 -0.99 -4.94
N GLU A 79 -12.86 0.08 -5.69
CA GLU A 79 -11.82 0.82 -6.42
C GLU A 79 -10.74 1.37 -5.47
N GLU A 80 -11.13 1.98 -4.34
CA GLU A 80 -10.19 2.48 -3.33
C GLU A 80 -9.36 1.35 -2.69
N VAL A 81 -9.98 0.20 -2.43
CA VAL A 81 -9.26 -0.98 -1.93
C VAL A 81 -8.19 -1.43 -2.93
N LEU A 82 -8.58 -1.57 -4.21
CA LEU A 82 -7.66 -1.99 -5.27
C LEU A 82 -6.54 -0.99 -5.49
N TYR A 83 -6.87 0.31 -5.48
CA TYR A 83 -5.88 1.38 -5.59
C TYR A 83 -4.86 1.33 -4.46
N ARG A 84 -5.32 1.16 -3.21
CA ARG A 84 -4.44 1.04 -2.05
C ARG A 84 -3.59 -0.23 -2.11
N GLU A 85 -4.14 -1.33 -2.61
CA GLU A 85 -3.37 -2.57 -2.78
C GLU A 85 -2.30 -2.41 -3.85
N ALA A 86 -2.59 -1.74 -4.97
CA ALA A 86 -1.58 -1.41 -5.99
C ALA A 86 -0.44 -0.55 -5.42
N LEU A 87 -0.77 0.45 -4.59
CA LEU A 87 0.23 1.25 -3.87
C LEU A 87 1.07 0.41 -2.90
N ARG A 88 0.47 -0.56 -2.20
CA ARG A 88 1.21 -1.51 -1.35
C ARG A 88 2.17 -2.35 -2.20
N LEU A 89 1.74 -2.79 -3.37
CA LEU A 89 2.59 -3.55 -4.29
C LEU A 89 3.66 -2.70 -4.99
N GLY A 90 3.63 -1.37 -4.84
CA GLY A 90 4.58 -0.45 -5.46
C GLY A 90 4.41 -0.32 -6.97
N LEU A 91 3.16 -0.44 -7.45
CA LEU A 91 2.80 -0.39 -8.88
C LEU A 91 2.45 1.04 -9.35
N ASP A 92 3.09 2.08 -8.81
CA ASP A 92 2.78 3.49 -9.10
C ASP A 92 3.35 4.04 -10.42
#